data_AF-A0A0F9AI41-F1
#
_entry.id   AF-A0A0F9AI41-F1
#
_cell.length_a   1.000
_cell.length_b   1.000
_cell.length_c   1.000
_cell.angle_alpha   90.00
_cell.angle_beta   90.00
_cell.angle_gamma   90.00
#
_symmetry.space_group_name_H-M   'P 1'
#
loop_
_entity.id
_entity.type
_entity.pdbx_description
1 polymer ?
#
loop_
_entity_poly.entity_id
_entity_poly.type
_entity_poly.pdbx_seq_one_letter_code
_entity_poly.pdbx_strand_id
1 'polypeptide(L)' 'MVKKLTKHGNSYALVIDKPILELLRVTPDTPFEIVTDGQCLVLTPVRDPEEEKKFKDALGVVHKRFGRAMKRLAQ' A
#
# COMPACT_ATOMS: atom_id res chain seq x y z
N MET A 1 12.71 5.12 7.96
CA MET A 1 12.71 6.51 8.46
C MET A 1 12.05 6.53 9.83
N VAL A 2 12.55 7.35 10.76
CA VAL A 2 11.91 7.53 12.07
C VAL A 2 11.25 8.90 12.07
N LYS A 3 9.93 8.94 12.31
CA LYS A 3 9.14 10.17 12.38
C LYS A 3 8.39 10.22 13.70
N LYS A 4 8.15 11.44 14.18
CA LYS A 4 7.33 11.71 15.37
C LYS A 4 5.95 12.16 14.95
N LEU A 5 4.98 11.93 15.83
CA LEU A 5 3.64 12.48 15.70
C LEU A 5 3.66 14.00 15.86
N THR A 6 2.82 14.69 15.11
CA THR A 6 2.60 16.13 15.24
C THR A 6 1.20 16.38 15.78
N LYS A 7 1.06 17.41 16.62
CA LYS A 7 -0.25 17.80 17.15
C LYS A 7 -1.10 18.38 16.02
N HIS A 8 -2.32 17.90 15.87
CA HIS A 8 -3.30 18.37 14.89
C HIS A 8 -4.66 18.53 15.59
N GLY A 9 -4.95 19.76 16.04
CA GLY A 9 -6.12 20.03 16.87
C GLY A 9 -6.09 19.24 18.19
N ASN A 10 -7.14 18.46 18.43
CA ASN A 10 -7.27 17.56 19.58
C ASN A 10 -6.69 16.15 19.34
N SER A 11 -6.06 15.92 18.18
CA SER A 11 -5.50 14.62 17.78
C SER A 11 -4.02 14.74 17.42
N TYR A 12 -3.42 13.61 17.07
CA TYR A 12 -2.07 13.52 16.53
C TYR A 12 -2.12 13.03 15.08
N ALA A 13 -1.20 13.52 14.26
CA ALA A 13 -1.03 13.11 12.88
C ALA A 13 0.38 12.58 12.65
N LEU A 14 0.52 11.63 11.73
CA LEU A 14 1.81 11.20 11.21
C LEU A 14 1.98 11.75 9.79
N VAL A 15 2.99 12.60 9.58
CA VAL A 15 3.24 13.19 8.27
C VAL A 15 3.91 12.17 7.36
N ILE A 16 3.22 11.73 6.32
CA ILE A 16 3.77 10.85 5.28
C ILE A 16 4.32 11.72 4.14
N ASP A 17 5.54 11.42 3.68
CA ASP A 17 6.13 12.19 2.58
C ASP A 17 5.44 11.86 1.26
N LYS A 18 5.27 12.89 0.42
CA LYS A 18 4.66 12.76 -0.91
C LYS A 18 5.25 11.62 -1.75
N PRO A 19 6.59 11.38 -1.78
CA PRO A 19 7.15 10.26 -2.56
C PRO A 19 6.62 8.88 -2.13
N ILE A 20 6.25 8.69 -0.85
CA ILE A 20 5.65 7.43 -0.39
C ILE A 20 4.25 7.27 -0.99
N LEU A 21 3.46 8.33 -1.03
CA LEU A 21 2.12 8.31 -1.65
C LEU A 21 2.21 8.08 -3.16
N GLU A 22 3.19 8.68 -3.83
CA GLU A 22 3.45 8.47 -5.25
C GLU A 22 3.83 7.01 -5.55
N LEU A 23 4.66 6.38 -4.71
CA LEU A 23 5.00 4.95 -4.82
C LEU A 23 3.78 4.04 -4.63
N LEU A 24 2.89 4.41 -3.70
CA LEU A 24 1.64 3.68 -3.47
C LEU A 24 0.58 3.96 -4.55
N ARG A 25 0.79 4.98 -5.39
CA ARG A 25 -0.13 5.48 -6.41
C ARG A 25 -1.48 5.92 -5.81
N VAL A 26 -1.42 6.67 -4.71
CA VAL A 26 -2.58 7.15 -3.96
C VAL A 26 -2.58 8.67 -3.86
N THR A 27 -3.77 9.24 -3.75
CA THR A 27 -4.01 10.67 -3.53
C THR A 27 -4.37 10.94 -2.06
N PRO A 28 -4.34 12.21 -1.60
CA PRO A 28 -4.83 12.57 -0.26
C PRO A 28 -6.28 12.16 0.01
N ASP A 29 -7.10 12.03 -1.04
CA ASP A 29 -8.50 11.61 -0.95
C ASP A 29 -8.68 10.09 -0.96
N THR A 30 -7.60 9.32 -1.16
CA THR A 30 -7.67 7.85 -1.17
C THR A 30 -7.96 7.35 0.24
N PRO A 31 -9.04 6.58 0.47
CA PRO A 31 -9.34 6.02 1.78
C PRO A 31 -8.30 4.97 2.18
N PHE A 32 -7.98 4.91 3.48
CA PHE A 32 -7.11 3.90 4.07
C PHE A 32 -7.83 3.13 5.16
N GLU A 33 -7.64 1.83 5.17
CA GLU A 33 -7.92 0.98 6.32
C GLU A 33 -6.74 1.06 7.30
N ILE A 34 -7.05 1.21 8.58
CA ILE A 34 -6.06 1.24 9.66
C ILE A 34 -6.32 0.06 10.59
N VAL A 35 -5.34 -0.83 10.72
CA VAL A 35 -5.39 -1.99 11.61
C VAL A 35 -4.24 -1.91 12.62
N THR A 36 -4.48 -2.35 13.86
CA THR A 36 -3.45 -2.47 14.88
C THR A 36 -3.61 -3.72 15.71
N ASP A 37 -2.49 -4.28 16.14
CA ASP A 37 -2.38 -5.35 17.13
C ASP A 37 -1.89 -4.81 18.50
N GLY A 38 -1.80 -3.48 18.65
CA GLY A 38 -1.27 -2.80 19.82
C GLY A 38 0.26 -2.58 19.81
N GLN A 39 0.99 -3.19 18.87
CA GLN A 39 2.43 -2.96 18.69
C GLN A 39 2.72 -2.18 17.40
N CYS A 40 1.95 -2.46 16.35
CA CYS A 40 2.12 -1.87 15.04
C CYS A 40 0.81 -1.25 14.53
N LEU A 41 0.93 -0.18 13.73
CA LEU A 41 -0.15 0.35 12.91
C LEU A 41 0.13 -0.02 11.46
N VAL A 42 -0.81 -0.73 10.85
CA VAL A 42 -0.79 -1.09 9.43
C VAL A 42 -1.79 -0.20 8.70
N LEU A 43 -1.31 0.54 7.70
CA LEU A 43 -2.14 1.38 6.84
C LEU A 43 -2.20 0.76 5.44
N THR A 44 -3.41 0.44 4.99
CA THR A 44 -3.64 -0.19 3.69
C THR A 44 -4.57 0.70 2.85
N PRO A 45 -4.16 1.15 1.65
CA PRO A 45 -5.07 1.86 0.76
C PRO A 45 -6.26 0.97 0.39
N VAL A 46 -7.48 1.50 0.53
CA VAL A 46 -8.69 0.83 0.08
C VAL A 46 -8.82 1.08 -1.42
N ARG A 47 -8.71 0.01 -2.21
CA ARG A 47 -8.81 0.06 -3.68
C ARG A 47 -10.19 -0.41 -4.12
N ASP A 48 -10.63 0.06 -5.28
CA ASP A 48 -11.85 -0.45 -5.90
C ASP A 48 -11.68 -1.96 -6.16
N PRO A 49 -12.61 -2.81 -5.66
CA PRO A 49 -12.58 -4.25 -5.89
C PRO A 49 -12.44 -4.64 -7.37
N GLU A 50 -13.02 -3.86 -8.28
CA GLU A 50 -12.91 -4.09 -9.73
C GLU A 50 -11.49 -3.79 -10.24
N GLU A 51 -10.83 -2.75 -9.74
CA GLU A 51 -9.44 -2.47 -10.07
C GLU A 51 -8.49 -3.53 -9.49
N GLU A 52 -8.73 -3.96 -8.25
CA GLU A 52 -7.93 -5.00 -7.62
C GLU A 52 -8.07 -6.33 -8.37
N LYS A 53 -9.29 -6.68 -8.80
CA LYS A 53 -9.56 -7.84 -9.64
C LYS A 53 -8.83 -7.76 -10.98
N LYS A 54 -8.95 -6.64 -11.69
CA LYS A 54 -8.23 -6.42 -12.97
C LYS A 54 -6.72 -6.55 -12.79
N PHE A 55 -6.17 -6.01 -11.70
CA PHE A 55 -4.75 -6.14 -11.37
C PHE A 55 -4.35 -7.61 -11.12
N LYS A 56 -5.12 -8.33 -10.30
CA LYS A 56 -4.89 -9.76 -10.01
C LYS A 56 -4.99 -10.62 -11.27
N ASP A 57 -5.96 -10.35 -12.14
CA ASP A 57 -6.13 -11.04 -13.41
C ASP A 57 -4.93 -10.81 -14.34
N ALA A 58 -4.49 -9.56 -14.49
CA ALA A 58 -3.30 -9.21 -15.27
C ALA A 58 -2.04 -9.87 -14.69
N LEU A 59 -1.86 -9.84 -13.37
CA LEU A 59 -0.75 -10.51 -12.69
C LEU A 59 -0.79 -12.03 -12.92
N GLY A 60 -1.98 -12.63 -12.90
CA GLY A 60 -2.20 -14.04 -13.19
C GLY A 60 -1.76 -14.43 -14.61
N VAL A 61 -2.05 -13.59 -15.61
CA VAL A 61 -1.58 -13.80 -16.99
C VAL A 61 -0.04 -13.75 -17.06
N VAL A 62 0.57 -12.76 -16.40
CA VAL A 62 2.03 -12.63 -16.35
C VAL A 62 2.68 -13.83 -15.66
N HIS A 63 2.16 -14.25 -14.50
CA HIS A 63 2.65 -15.43 -13.79
C HIS A 63 2.52 -16.72 -14.61
N LYS A 64 1.42 -16.91 -15.35
CA LYS A 64 1.27 -18.06 -16.25
C LYS A 64 2.32 -18.06 -17.36
N ARG A 65 2.59 -16.89 -17.94
CA ARG A 65 3.51 -16.76 -19.09
C ARG A 65 4.98 -16.77 -18.70
N PHE A 66 5.34 -16.20 -17.55
CA PHE A 66 6.73 -15.96 -17.13
C PHE A 66 7.09 -16.58 -15.78
N GLY A 67 6.23 -17.41 -15.20
CA GLY A 67 6.42 -17.94 -13.84
C GLY A 67 7.75 -18.66 -13.61
N ARG A 68 8.28 -19.36 -14.63
CA ARG A 68 9.59 -20.02 -14.54
C ARG A 68 10.76 -19.02 -14.46
N ALA A 69 10.66 -17.89 -15.15
CA ALA A 69 11.66 -16.83 -15.09
C ALA A 69 11.61 -16.08 -13.75
N MET A 70 10.40 -15.74 -13.28
CA MET A 70 10.21 -15.08 -11.98
C MET A 70 10.72 -15.94 -10.81
N LYS A 71 10.46 -17.26 -10.82
CA LYS A 71 10.99 -18.18 -9.80
C LYS A 71 12.52 -18.22 -9.76
N ARG A 72 13.20 -18.04 -10.90
CA ARG A 72 14.66 -18.00 -10.97
C ARG A 72 15.25 -16.68 -10.51
N LEU A 73 14.48 -15.58 -10.55
CA LEU A 73 14.88 -14.25 -10.08
C LEU A 73 14.73 -14.07 -8.57
N ALA A 74 13.88 -14.87 -7.93
CA ALA A 74 13.65 -14.84 -6.49
C ALA A 74 14.65 -15.69 -5.69
N GLN A 75 15.62 -16.32 -6.37
CA GLN A 75 16.76 -17.05 -5.79
C GLN A 75 18.01 -16.19 -5.88
#